data_AF-A0A9W8YI52-F1
#
_entry.id   AF-A0A9W8YI52-F1
#
_cell.length_a   1.000
_cell.length_b   1.000
_cell.length_c   1.000
_cell.angle_alpha   90.00
_cell.angle_beta   90.00
_cell.angle_gamma   90.00
#
_symmetry.space_group_name_H-M   'P 1'
#
loop_
_entity.id
_entity.type
_entity.pdbx_description
1 polymer ?
#
loop_
_entity_poly.entity_id
_entity_poly.type
_entity_poly.pdbx_seq_one_letter_code
_entity_poly.pdbx_strand_id
1 'polypeptide(L)'
;MVMPREERRVQLRSRLPRPWDRNGGARQFTLFLQPADAAFLQDKSIYTYEFQPARPQKDPLIRLIRAVIEDLNAHPTHEILMCNNNIRVVPSTSAPPIWPPTPHTDNNIKFYTFFQDEEEFPVTVPISILPRLGRLTKDKVHVRENGKWIPIEEWLLQSLANKDLIKSRGVESVDYFWRRRSKKTFRLMDLPIEIRLMIFEHVISKDGEVYPRSKGARGYEDDENSTLHVTFGYGYKTGRTDDGSYAASHNIKAVAKPVLTLLYVSKQVKEEALRAGWEGLKRCFVQPYAFVAVADSRVGVAIRYNILGRIQLSFSSKDWFIFFGIYVCHVIYRTESQCRGHYLASLDRRTNLEIRFRDPEDGYDGDPWGHLFSRTTCQTVIVNWILTLAFQYVKHIRGLKIVGYVRKPQVDYWQDIFAKERANVPHFYDNEAALKSVLNIEADDL
;
A
#
# COMPACT_ATOMS: atom_id res chain seq x y z
N MET A 1 -3.97 -15.46 3.23
CA MET A 1 -2.65 -16.08 3.51
C MET A 1 -2.47 -16.16 5.02
N VAL A 2 -2.80 -17.31 5.61
CA VAL A 2 -2.64 -17.56 7.05
C VAL A 2 -1.16 -17.53 7.37
N MET A 3 -0.73 -16.65 8.28
CA MET A 3 0.66 -16.61 8.76
C MET A 3 1.08 -18.03 9.14
N PRO A 4 2.19 -18.57 8.58
CA PRO A 4 2.62 -19.93 8.85
C PRO A 4 2.66 -20.16 10.37
N ARG A 5 2.12 -21.29 10.82
CA ARG A 5 2.03 -21.65 12.24
C ARG A 5 3.39 -21.53 12.96
N GLU A 6 4.48 -21.61 12.20
CA GLU A 6 5.87 -21.45 12.64
C GLU A 6 6.31 -20.00 12.87
N GLU A 7 5.82 -19.01 12.12
CA GLU A 7 6.13 -17.60 12.39
C GLU A 7 5.42 -17.11 13.67
N ARG A 8 4.20 -17.61 13.94
CA ARG A 8 3.56 -17.43 15.25
C ARG A 8 4.46 -17.96 16.38
N ARG A 9 5.14 -19.10 16.17
CA ARG A 9 6.04 -19.73 17.16
C ARG A 9 7.29 -18.89 17.48
N VAL A 10 7.74 -18.00 16.60
CA VAL A 10 8.95 -17.18 16.81
C VAL A 10 8.68 -15.90 17.60
N GLN A 11 7.53 -15.23 17.40
CA GLN A 11 7.11 -14.09 18.25
C GLN A 11 6.79 -14.51 19.70
N LEU A 12 6.46 -15.79 19.87
CA LEU A 12 6.10 -16.45 21.12
C LEU A 12 7.29 -16.76 22.06
N ARG A 13 8.43 -16.08 21.97
CA ARG A 13 9.57 -16.27 22.91
C ARG A 13 9.60 -15.27 24.08
N SER A 14 8.70 -14.27 24.12
CA SER A 14 8.54 -13.27 25.20
C SER A 14 7.37 -13.56 26.17
N ARG A 15 6.81 -14.77 26.15
CA ARG A 15 5.44 -15.17 26.55
C ARG A 15 4.84 -14.75 27.89
N LEU A 16 5.60 -14.51 28.96
CA LEU A 16 4.91 -14.15 30.21
C LEU A 16 4.42 -12.71 30.12
N PRO A 17 3.11 -12.45 30.34
CA PRO A 17 2.60 -11.10 30.37
C PRO A 17 3.43 -10.30 31.36
N ARG A 18 4.07 -9.22 30.91
CA ARG A 18 4.83 -8.36 31.80
C ARG A 18 3.84 -7.48 32.56
N PRO A 19 4.08 -7.12 33.82
CA PRO A 19 3.15 -6.30 34.58
C PRO A 19 2.80 -4.96 33.90
N TRP A 20 3.74 -4.42 33.12
CA TRP A 20 3.61 -3.16 32.38
C TRP A 20 3.01 -3.30 30.98
N ASP A 21 2.76 -4.52 30.50
CA ASP A 21 2.03 -4.71 29.26
C ASP A 21 0.55 -4.34 29.48
N ARG A 22 -0.16 -4.00 28.40
CA ARG A 22 -1.59 -3.73 28.46
C ARG A 22 -2.33 -4.97 28.99
N ASN A 23 -3.09 -4.80 30.09
CA ASN A 23 -3.73 -5.88 30.84
C ASN A 23 -2.75 -6.92 31.46
N GLY A 24 -1.46 -6.61 31.54
CA GLY A 24 -0.41 -7.51 32.01
C GLY A 24 -0.69 -8.07 33.40
N GLY A 25 -1.03 -7.21 34.36
CA GLY A 25 -1.40 -7.64 35.71
C GLY A 25 -2.62 -8.57 35.75
N ALA A 26 -3.63 -8.33 34.92
CA ALA A 26 -4.83 -9.18 34.86
C ALA A 26 -4.57 -10.52 34.18
N ARG A 27 -3.64 -10.58 33.21
CA ARG A 27 -3.18 -11.85 32.60
C ARG A 27 -2.31 -12.65 33.56
N GLN A 28 -1.45 -11.99 34.34
CA GLN A 28 -0.71 -12.63 35.44
C GLN A 28 -1.66 -13.18 36.49
N PHE A 29 -2.75 -12.45 36.79
CA PHE A 29 -3.78 -12.95 37.69
C PHE A 29 -4.49 -14.20 37.16
N THR A 30 -4.73 -14.31 35.85
CA THR A 30 -5.19 -15.57 35.22
C THR A 30 -4.23 -16.72 35.51
N LEU A 31 -2.93 -16.50 35.31
CA LEU A 31 -1.90 -17.51 35.56
C LEU A 31 -1.75 -17.86 37.04
N PHE A 32 -2.05 -16.92 37.94
CA PHE A 32 -2.11 -17.20 39.37
C PHE A 32 -3.31 -18.08 39.72
N LEU A 33 -4.49 -17.79 39.16
CA LEU A 33 -5.70 -18.59 39.38
C LEU A 33 -5.58 -19.99 38.76
N GLN A 34 -5.00 -20.07 37.58
CA GLN A 34 -4.81 -21.30 36.85
C GLN A 34 -3.40 -21.32 36.23
N PRO A 35 -2.41 -21.83 36.98
CA PRO A 35 -1.04 -21.95 36.52
C PRO A 35 -0.96 -22.74 35.21
N ALA A 36 -0.01 -22.36 34.35
CA ALA A 36 0.37 -23.20 33.24
C ALA A 36 0.86 -24.55 33.78
N ASP A 37 0.53 -25.64 33.09
CA ASP A 37 0.94 -26.98 33.50
C ASP A 37 2.47 -27.19 33.35
N ALA A 38 2.94 -28.35 33.81
CA ALA A 38 4.36 -28.68 33.76
C ALA A 38 4.93 -28.75 32.32
N ALA A 39 4.10 -29.01 31.30
CA ALA A 39 4.55 -29.08 29.91
C ALA A 39 4.98 -27.70 29.39
N PHE A 40 4.41 -26.61 29.91
CA PHE A 40 4.87 -25.25 29.62
C PHE A 40 6.35 -25.02 29.99
N LEU A 41 6.82 -25.63 31.08
CA LEU A 41 8.21 -25.52 31.53
C LEU A 41 9.17 -26.37 30.68
N GLN A 42 8.68 -27.49 30.14
CA GLN A 42 9.49 -28.45 29.39
C GLN A 42 9.69 -28.03 27.94
N ASP A 43 8.64 -27.51 27.27
CA ASP A 43 8.74 -27.06 25.88
C ASP A 43 7.85 -25.85 25.59
N LYS A 44 8.42 -24.67 25.86
CA LYS A 44 7.80 -23.37 25.56
C LYS A 44 7.49 -23.17 24.07
N SER A 45 8.10 -23.93 23.16
CA SER A 45 7.92 -23.71 21.72
C SER A 45 6.67 -24.40 21.17
N ILE A 46 6.23 -25.49 21.82
CA ILE A 46 5.07 -26.29 21.41
C ILE A 46 3.85 -26.04 22.29
N TYR A 47 4.06 -25.56 23.53
CA TYR A 47 2.96 -25.30 24.47
C TYR A 47 1.93 -24.30 23.94
N THR A 48 0.66 -24.56 24.23
CA THR A 48 -0.45 -23.62 24.04
C THR A 48 -1.26 -23.61 25.33
N TYR A 49 -1.39 -22.44 25.97
CA TYR A 49 -2.16 -22.30 27.20
C TYR A 49 -3.66 -22.56 26.96
N GLU A 50 -4.25 -23.46 27.74
CA GLU A 50 -5.69 -23.77 27.70
C GLU A 50 -6.35 -23.48 29.05
N PHE A 51 -7.01 -22.33 29.14
CA PHE A 51 -7.80 -21.97 30.32
C PHE A 51 -9.00 -22.92 30.48
N GLN A 52 -9.19 -23.45 31.68
CA GLN A 52 -10.32 -24.32 32.02
C GLN A 52 -11.40 -23.49 32.74
N PRO A 53 -12.51 -23.15 32.05
CA PRO A 53 -13.56 -22.35 32.66
C PRO A 53 -14.26 -23.10 33.79
N ALA A 54 -14.78 -22.35 34.77
CA ALA A 54 -15.64 -22.94 35.78
C ALA A 54 -16.90 -23.55 35.16
N ARG A 55 -17.51 -24.52 35.85
CA ARG A 55 -18.74 -25.18 35.39
C ARG A 55 -19.80 -24.14 35.02
N PRO A 56 -20.56 -24.33 33.92
CA PRO A 56 -21.62 -23.40 33.54
C PRO A 56 -22.62 -23.17 34.67
N GLN A 57 -22.88 -21.91 34.98
CA GLN A 57 -23.86 -21.48 35.99
C GLN A 57 -24.97 -20.68 35.33
N LYS A 58 -26.18 -20.73 35.90
CA LYS A 58 -27.29 -19.82 35.54
C LYS A 58 -27.03 -18.44 36.15
N ASP A 59 -26.10 -17.71 35.55
CA ASP A 59 -25.66 -16.40 36.03
C ASP A 59 -26.27 -15.27 35.17
N PRO A 60 -27.15 -14.42 35.71
CA PRO A 60 -27.71 -13.29 34.97
C PRO A 60 -26.64 -12.28 34.53
N LEU A 61 -25.56 -12.12 35.30
CA LEU A 61 -24.51 -11.13 35.03
C LEU A 61 -23.68 -11.50 33.80
N ILE A 62 -23.29 -12.78 33.65
CA ILE A 62 -22.54 -13.19 32.44
C ILE A 62 -23.37 -13.05 31.17
N ARG A 63 -24.69 -13.28 31.24
CA ARG A 63 -25.60 -13.04 30.12
C ARG A 63 -25.63 -11.57 29.74
N LEU A 64 -25.67 -10.68 30.73
CA LEU A 64 -25.62 -9.24 30.50
C LEU A 64 -24.27 -8.80 29.91
N ILE A 65 -23.14 -9.32 30.41
CA ILE A 65 -21.81 -9.01 29.84
C ILE A 65 -21.72 -9.47 28.38
N ARG A 66 -22.26 -10.66 28.05
CA ARG A 66 -22.34 -11.14 26.66
C ARG A 66 -23.21 -10.22 25.80
N ALA A 67 -24.36 -9.78 26.31
CA ALA A 67 -25.21 -8.82 25.62
C ALA A 67 -24.48 -7.49 25.36
N VAL A 68 -23.69 -6.99 26.33
CA VAL A 68 -22.85 -5.80 26.13
C VAL A 68 -21.82 -6.01 25.02
N ILE A 69 -21.14 -7.16 24.98
CA ILE A 69 -20.19 -7.48 23.91
C ILE A 69 -20.90 -7.55 22.54
N GLU A 70 -22.10 -8.13 22.49
CA GLU A 70 -22.93 -8.20 21.29
C GLU A 70 -23.39 -6.80 20.83
N ASP A 71 -23.85 -5.95 21.74
CA ASP A 71 -24.21 -4.55 21.48
C ASP A 71 -23.02 -3.78 20.90
N LEU A 72 -21.84 -3.92 21.52
CA LEU A 72 -20.60 -3.28 21.05
C LEU A 72 -20.14 -3.82 19.68
N ASN A 73 -20.36 -5.10 19.40
CA ASN A 73 -20.12 -5.68 18.08
C ASN A 73 -21.11 -5.15 17.02
N ALA A 74 -22.31 -4.72 17.41
CA ALA A 74 -23.29 -4.14 16.50
C ALA A 74 -23.18 -2.60 16.37
N HIS A 75 -22.44 -1.97 17.27
CA HIS A 75 -22.37 -0.51 17.43
C HIS A 75 -21.62 0.16 16.26
N PRO A 76 -22.21 1.16 15.56
CA PRO A 76 -21.63 1.73 14.34
C PRO A 76 -20.20 2.26 14.48
N THR A 77 -19.84 2.80 15.64
CA THR A 77 -18.52 3.40 15.89
C THR A 77 -17.45 2.41 16.34
N HIS A 78 -17.84 1.23 16.87
CA HIS A 78 -16.91 0.30 17.53
C HIS A 78 -16.93 -1.10 16.93
N GLU A 79 -17.88 -1.39 16.04
CA GLU A 79 -18.10 -2.68 15.39
C GLU A 79 -16.82 -3.28 14.81
N ILE A 80 -16.02 -2.50 14.04
CA ILE A 80 -14.76 -3.00 13.43
C ILE A 80 -13.82 -3.47 14.54
N LEU A 81 -13.59 -2.62 15.55
CA LEU A 81 -12.65 -2.89 16.62
C LEU A 81 -13.08 -4.13 17.42
N MET A 82 -14.35 -4.21 17.79
CA MET A 82 -14.88 -5.25 18.66
C MET A 82 -15.01 -6.59 17.94
N CYS A 83 -15.53 -6.60 16.71
CA CYS A 83 -15.60 -7.80 15.89
C CYS A 83 -14.21 -8.38 15.65
N ASN A 84 -13.22 -7.51 15.41
CA ASN A 84 -11.85 -7.93 15.18
C ASN A 84 -11.19 -8.48 16.46
N ASN A 85 -11.56 -8.02 17.65
CA ASN A 85 -11.01 -8.56 18.90
C ASN A 85 -11.60 -9.92 19.29
N ASN A 86 -12.76 -10.29 18.75
CA ASN A 86 -13.46 -11.54 19.01
C ASN A 86 -13.56 -11.88 20.52
N ILE A 87 -14.01 -10.91 21.30
CA ILE A 87 -14.01 -11.02 22.76
C ILE A 87 -15.04 -12.06 23.20
N ARG A 88 -14.62 -12.99 24.07
CA ARG A 88 -15.49 -14.00 24.70
C ARG A 88 -15.34 -13.98 26.20
N VAL A 89 -16.39 -14.29 26.94
CA VAL A 89 -16.37 -14.30 28.42
C VAL A 89 -16.88 -15.60 29.02
N VAL A 90 -16.18 -16.08 30.05
CA VAL A 90 -16.51 -17.27 30.86
C VAL A 90 -16.36 -16.95 32.35
N PRO A 91 -17.05 -17.67 33.25
CA PRO A 91 -16.78 -17.56 34.68
C PRO A 91 -15.41 -18.16 35.01
N SER A 92 -14.60 -17.45 35.80
CA SER A 92 -13.27 -17.92 36.19
C SER A 92 -13.31 -18.90 37.36
N THR A 93 -14.30 -18.76 38.24
CA THR A 93 -14.42 -19.54 39.48
C THR A 93 -15.82 -20.12 39.63
N SER A 94 -15.95 -21.13 40.49
CA SER A 94 -17.23 -21.74 40.86
C SER A 94 -18.05 -20.90 41.86
N ALA A 95 -17.61 -19.68 42.19
CA ALA A 95 -18.34 -18.79 43.09
C ALA A 95 -19.78 -18.58 42.60
N PRO A 96 -20.77 -18.50 43.51
CA PRO A 96 -22.17 -18.30 43.13
C PRO A 96 -22.36 -16.97 42.38
N PRO A 97 -23.42 -16.82 41.57
CA PRO A 97 -23.78 -15.53 40.99
C PRO A 97 -23.93 -14.44 42.06
N ILE A 98 -23.42 -13.24 41.78
CA ILE A 98 -23.57 -12.06 42.66
C ILE A 98 -24.91 -11.33 42.42
N TRP A 99 -25.76 -11.86 41.55
CA TRP A 99 -27.10 -11.34 41.25
C TRP A 99 -28.13 -12.48 41.21
N PRO A 100 -29.30 -12.35 41.86
CA PRO A 100 -29.74 -11.20 42.67
C PRO A 100 -28.91 -11.01 43.95
N PRO A 101 -28.89 -9.81 44.54
CA PRO A 101 -28.16 -9.56 45.79
C PRO A 101 -28.79 -10.41 46.88
N THR A 102 -27.97 -11.15 47.62
CA THR A 102 -28.44 -11.87 48.82
C THR A 102 -28.06 -11.04 50.06
N PRO A 103 -28.98 -10.86 51.02
CA PRO A 103 -28.76 -9.98 52.18
C PRO A 103 -27.65 -10.45 53.13
N HIS A 104 -27.09 -11.65 52.93
CA HIS A 104 -26.13 -12.26 53.84
C HIS A 104 -24.78 -12.60 53.21
N THR A 105 -24.53 -12.18 51.95
CA THR A 105 -23.20 -12.36 51.35
C THR A 105 -22.50 -11.02 51.19
N ASP A 106 -21.40 -10.86 51.93
CA ASP A 106 -20.45 -9.76 51.71
C ASP A 106 -19.68 -9.93 50.39
N ASN A 107 -19.82 -11.09 49.73
CA ASN A 107 -19.15 -11.36 48.48
C ASN A 107 -19.86 -10.71 47.29
N ASN A 108 -19.42 -9.50 46.98
CA ASN A 108 -19.99 -8.67 45.91
C ASN A 108 -19.09 -8.61 44.67
N ILE A 109 -18.12 -9.51 44.60
CA ILE A 109 -17.12 -9.56 43.54
C ILE A 109 -17.13 -10.97 42.97
N LYS A 110 -17.18 -11.06 41.64
CA LYS A 110 -17.01 -12.32 40.93
C LYS A 110 -15.98 -12.16 39.83
N PHE A 111 -15.19 -13.22 39.62
CA PHE A 111 -14.14 -13.22 38.61
C PHE A 111 -14.66 -13.79 37.29
N TYR A 112 -14.39 -13.05 36.21
CA TYR A 112 -14.66 -13.48 34.85
C TYR A 112 -13.39 -13.39 34.00
N THR A 113 -13.25 -14.33 33.09
CA THR A 113 -12.10 -14.45 32.19
C THR A 113 -12.54 -14.10 30.77
N PHE A 114 -11.84 -13.14 30.18
CA PHE A 114 -12.07 -12.63 28.84
C PHE A 114 -10.99 -13.13 27.89
N PHE A 115 -11.41 -13.77 26.79
CA PHE A 115 -10.53 -14.20 25.71
C PHE A 115 -10.52 -13.16 24.61
N GLN A 116 -9.36 -12.94 24.02
CA GLN A 116 -9.16 -12.18 22.79
C GLN A 116 -8.45 -13.09 21.80
N ASP A 117 -8.74 -12.94 20.51
CA ASP A 117 -7.99 -13.69 19.51
C ASP A 117 -6.55 -13.19 19.41
N GLU A 118 -5.65 -14.08 18.99
CA GLU A 118 -4.19 -13.87 18.89
C GLU A 118 -3.48 -13.59 20.22
N GLU A 119 -4.21 -13.59 21.35
CA GLU A 119 -3.66 -13.52 22.70
C GLU A 119 -3.66 -14.92 23.32
N GLU A 120 -2.48 -15.41 23.72
CA GLU A 120 -2.34 -16.74 24.34
C GLU A 120 -2.97 -16.79 25.74
N PHE A 121 -2.79 -15.74 26.53
CA PHE A 121 -3.26 -15.68 27.92
C PHE A 121 -4.50 -14.78 28.02
N PRO A 122 -5.65 -15.32 28.49
CA PRO A 122 -6.84 -14.51 28.66
C PRO A 122 -6.72 -13.60 29.88
N VAL A 123 -7.60 -12.60 29.94
CA VAL A 123 -7.62 -11.56 30.96
C VAL A 123 -8.67 -11.89 32.01
N THR A 124 -8.24 -12.19 33.25
CA THR A 124 -9.17 -12.46 34.35
C THR A 124 -9.30 -11.25 35.25
N VAL A 125 -10.52 -10.79 35.47
CA VAL A 125 -10.80 -9.54 36.20
C VAL A 125 -11.90 -9.69 37.25
N PRO A 126 -11.83 -8.93 38.36
CA PRO A 126 -12.93 -8.84 39.32
C PRO A 126 -14.04 -7.94 38.76
N ILE A 127 -15.28 -8.40 38.85
CA ILE A 127 -16.48 -7.66 38.43
C ILE A 127 -17.43 -7.50 39.61
N SER A 128 -18.04 -6.32 39.70
CA SER A 128 -19.08 -5.98 40.69
C SER A 128 -20.25 -5.22 40.04
N ILE A 129 -21.32 -5.03 40.81
CA ILE A 129 -22.54 -4.33 40.41
C ILE A 129 -22.67 -3.07 41.27
N LEU A 130 -22.58 -1.89 40.65
CA LEU A 130 -22.55 -0.59 41.32
C LEU A 130 -23.50 0.40 40.62
N PRO A 131 -24.48 1.01 41.31
CA PRO A 131 -24.94 0.67 42.66
C PRO A 131 -25.62 -0.71 42.72
N ARG A 132 -25.61 -1.36 43.89
CA ARG A 132 -26.17 -2.71 44.09
C ARG A 132 -27.69 -2.79 44.05
N LEU A 133 -28.36 -1.67 44.29
CA LEU A 133 -29.81 -1.60 44.39
C LEU A 133 -30.47 -1.43 43.03
N GLY A 134 -31.72 -1.89 42.90
CA GLY A 134 -32.55 -1.74 41.71
C GLY A 134 -32.26 -2.80 40.63
N ARG A 135 -32.78 -2.59 39.41
CA ARG A 135 -32.63 -3.56 38.32
C ARG A 135 -31.16 -3.73 37.89
N LEU A 136 -30.77 -4.94 37.50
CA LEU A 136 -29.48 -5.23 36.85
C LEU A 136 -29.50 -4.65 35.42
N THR A 137 -28.64 -3.66 35.20
CA THR A 137 -28.50 -2.95 33.92
C THR A 137 -27.00 -2.85 33.57
N LYS A 138 -26.70 -2.66 32.27
CA LYS A 138 -25.32 -2.73 31.76
C LYS A 138 -24.39 -1.65 32.35
N ASP A 139 -24.93 -0.47 32.62
CA ASP A 139 -24.25 0.67 33.25
C ASP A 139 -23.79 0.38 34.68
N LYS A 140 -24.39 -0.61 35.36
CA LYS A 140 -24.02 -0.99 36.72
C LYS A 140 -22.88 -1.98 36.79
N VAL A 141 -22.54 -2.64 35.67
CA VAL A 141 -21.50 -3.66 35.67
C VAL A 141 -20.14 -2.97 35.59
N HIS A 142 -19.32 -3.14 36.63
CA HIS A 142 -18.01 -2.51 36.72
C HIS A 142 -16.90 -3.56 36.85
N VAL A 143 -15.80 -3.31 36.15
CA VAL A 143 -14.56 -4.09 36.22
C VAL A 143 -13.59 -3.37 37.13
N ARG A 144 -12.91 -4.10 38.01
CA ARG A 144 -11.84 -3.54 38.83
C ARG A 144 -10.51 -3.69 38.14
N GLU A 145 -9.91 -2.57 37.77
CA GLU A 145 -8.59 -2.50 37.14
C GLU A 145 -7.74 -1.48 37.90
N ASN A 146 -6.54 -1.88 38.33
CA ASN A 146 -5.61 -1.02 39.09
C ASN A 146 -6.28 -0.32 40.28
N GLY A 147 -7.13 -1.05 41.00
CA GLY A 147 -7.84 -0.55 42.19
C GLY A 147 -9.08 0.31 41.90
N LYS A 148 -9.32 0.72 40.65
CA LYS A 148 -10.47 1.54 40.25
C LYS A 148 -11.58 0.68 39.65
N TRP A 149 -12.83 1.08 39.84
CA TRP A 149 -14.00 0.46 39.21
C TRP A 149 -14.34 1.23 37.93
N ILE A 150 -14.31 0.55 36.80
CA ILE A 150 -14.53 1.11 35.46
C ILE A 150 -15.78 0.45 34.87
N PRO A 151 -16.73 1.18 34.27
CA PRO A 151 -17.87 0.59 33.57
C PRO A 151 -17.43 -0.44 32.52
N ILE A 152 -18.15 -1.55 32.42
CA ILE A 152 -17.75 -2.68 31.55
C ILE A 152 -17.59 -2.27 30.08
N GLU A 153 -18.48 -1.41 29.55
CA GLU A 153 -18.40 -0.92 28.17
C GLU A 153 -17.11 -0.13 27.94
N GLU A 154 -16.80 0.77 28.86
CA GLU A 154 -15.59 1.60 28.80
C GLU A 154 -14.33 0.74 28.88
N TRP A 155 -14.28 -0.19 29.84
CA TRP A 155 -13.15 -1.11 30.00
C TRP A 155 -12.93 -2.00 28.77
N LEU A 156 -14.01 -2.53 28.17
CA LEU A 156 -13.92 -3.34 26.96
C LEU A 156 -13.31 -2.56 25.78
N LEU A 157 -13.72 -1.30 25.59
CA LEU A 157 -13.28 -0.46 24.47
C LEU A 157 -11.88 0.13 24.69
N GLN A 158 -11.59 0.60 25.91
CA GLN A 158 -10.39 1.38 26.21
C GLN A 158 -9.25 0.52 26.77
N SER A 159 -9.53 -0.49 27.59
CA SER A 159 -8.49 -1.30 28.25
C SER A 159 -8.29 -2.64 27.55
N LEU A 160 -9.36 -3.36 27.25
CA LEU A 160 -9.25 -4.72 26.70
C LEU A 160 -8.95 -4.70 25.19
N ALA A 161 -9.81 -4.07 24.37
CA ALA A 161 -9.72 -4.18 22.91
C ALA A 161 -8.39 -3.67 22.32
N ASN A 162 -7.68 -4.54 21.60
CA ASN A 162 -6.45 -4.21 20.90
C ASN A 162 -6.77 -3.49 19.56
N LYS A 163 -6.36 -2.22 19.46
CA LYS A 163 -6.58 -1.38 18.27
C LYS A 163 -5.61 -1.73 17.14
N ASP A 164 -4.45 -2.28 17.46
CA ASP A 164 -3.43 -2.65 16.49
C ASP A 164 -3.66 -4.04 15.88
N LEU A 165 -4.59 -4.82 16.43
CA LEU A 165 -4.95 -6.14 15.91
C LEU A 165 -5.46 -6.09 14.46
N ILE A 166 -6.01 -4.95 14.01
CA ILE A 166 -6.44 -4.80 12.61
C ILE A 166 -5.24 -4.66 11.66
N LYS A 167 -4.11 -4.12 12.15
CA LYS A 167 -2.89 -3.93 11.37
C LYS A 167 -2.12 -5.24 11.21
N SER A 168 -2.18 -6.12 12.21
CA SER A 168 -1.50 -7.41 12.19
C SER A 168 -2.28 -8.51 11.47
N ARG A 169 -3.60 -8.33 11.29
CA ARG A 169 -4.45 -9.31 10.62
C ARG A 169 -4.45 -9.17 9.11
N GLY A 170 -4.46 -10.31 8.43
CA GLY A 170 -4.67 -10.37 6.99
C GLY A 170 -6.10 -9.96 6.62
N VAL A 171 -6.28 -9.50 5.37
CA VAL A 171 -7.57 -9.08 4.81
C VAL A 171 -8.65 -10.16 4.96
N GLU A 172 -8.30 -11.44 4.78
CA GLU A 172 -9.20 -12.58 4.95
C GLU A 172 -9.76 -12.68 6.38
N SER A 173 -8.95 -12.41 7.40
CA SER A 173 -9.38 -12.45 8.79
C SER A 173 -10.32 -11.28 9.08
N VAL A 174 -9.97 -10.06 8.64
CA VAL A 174 -10.84 -8.88 8.80
C VAL A 174 -12.19 -9.12 8.13
N ASP A 175 -12.18 -9.63 6.90
CA ASP A 175 -13.41 -9.96 6.15
C ASP A 175 -14.23 -11.06 6.84
N TYR A 176 -13.59 -12.12 7.34
CA TYR A 176 -14.25 -13.18 8.08
C TYR A 176 -14.98 -12.65 9.32
N PHE A 177 -14.29 -11.88 10.17
CA PHE A 177 -14.90 -11.36 11.40
C PHE A 177 -15.96 -10.32 11.09
N TRP A 178 -15.69 -9.42 10.15
CA TRP A 178 -16.66 -8.43 9.70
C TRP A 178 -17.94 -9.11 9.20
N ARG A 179 -17.85 -9.97 8.19
CA ARG A 179 -19.04 -10.62 7.59
C ARG A 179 -19.76 -11.54 8.56
N ARG A 180 -19.04 -12.35 9.33
CA ARG A 180 -19.66 -13.37 10.20
C ARG A 180 -20.36 -12.75 11.40
N ARG A 181 -19.83 -11.66 11.96
CA ARG A 181 -20.33 -11.08 13.22
C ARG A 181 -21.30 -9.93 12.98
N SER A 182 -20.94 -8.98 12.12
CA SER A 182 -21.85 -7.86 11.84
C SER A 182 -23.01 -8.27 10.95
N LYS A 183 -22.79 -9.24 10.05
CA LYS A 183 -23.65 -9.51 8.88
C LYS A 183 -23.86 -8.29 7.98
N LYS A 184 -23.12 -7.21 8.20
CA LYS A 184 -23.17 -5.98 7.42
C LYS A 184 -22.12 -6.04 6.31
N THR A 185 -22.44 -5.39 5.20
CA THR A 185 -21.48 -5.12 4.13
C THR A 185 -20.97 -3.70 4.25
N PHE A 186 -19.69 -3.48 3.92
CA PHE A 186 -19.17 -2.13 3.83
C PHE A 186 -19.82 -1.43 2.64
N ARG A 187 -20.54 -0.33 2.92
CA ARG A 187 -21.27 0.42 1.89
C ARG A 187 -20.33 1.35 1.14
N LEU A 188 -19.46 0.76 0.30
CA LEU A 188 -18.48 1.50 -0.49
C LEU A 188 -19.12 2.64 -1.30
N MET A 189 -20.32 2.43 -1.82
CA MET A 189 -21.04 3.41 -2.64
C MET A 189 -21.68 4.55 -1.84
N ASP A 190 -21.75 4.45 -0.50
CA ASP A 190 -22.23 5.54 0.36
C ASP A 190 -21.09 6.53 0.67
N LEU A 191 -19.84 6.21 0.32
CA LEU A 191 -18.70 7.10 0.50
C LEU A 191 -18.72 8.25 -0.53
N PRO A 192 -18.16 9.42 -0.16
CA PRO A 192 -17.86 10.49 -1.12
C PRO A 192 -17.00 9.96 -2.28
N ILE A 193 -17.26 10.48 -3.48
CA ILE A 193 -16.61 10.00 -4.71
C ILE A 193 -15.09 10.10 -4.62
N GLU A 194 -14.56 11.13 -3.95
CA GLU A 194 -13.12 11.36 -3.75
C GLU A 194 -12.49 10.19 -3.00
N ILE A 195 -13.13 9.71 -1.94
CA ILE A 195 -12.66 8.58 -1.15
C ILE A 195 -12.74 7.28 -1.95
N ARG A 196 -13.80 7.10 -2.74
CA ARG A 196 -13.93 5.93 -3.63
C ARG A 196 -12.81 5.89 -4.66
N LEU A 197 -12.50 7.02 -5.30
CA LEU A 197 -11.41 7.12 -6.27
C LEU A 197 -10.05 6.78 -5.63
N MET A 198 -9.76 7.28 -4.43
CA MET A 198 -8.55 6.92 -3.70
C MET A 198 -8.47 5.41 -3.38
N ILE A 199 -9.58 4.79 -2.99
CA ILE A 199 -9.65 3.34 -2.78
C ILE A 199 -9.39 2.61 -4.09
N PHE A 200 -10.02 3.03 -5.19
CA PHE A 200 -9.82 2.40 -6.50
C PHE A 200 -8.39 2.53 -7.01
N GLU A 201 -7.74 3.68 -6.84
CA GLU A 201 -6.32 3.86 -7.15
C GLU A 201 -5.48 2.81 -6.42
N HIS A 202 -5.66 2.69 -5.10
CA HIS A 202 -4.91 1.75 -4.28
C HIS A 202 -5.17 0.28 -4.64
N VAL A 203 -6.42 -0.07 -4.97
CA VAL A 203 -6.79 -1.44 -5.38
C VAL A 203 -6.19 -1.76 -6.75
N ILE A 204 -6.28 -0.84 -7.72
CA ILE A 204 -5.75 -1.06 -9.07
C ILE A 204 -4.24 -1.21 -9.01
N SER A 205 -3.54 -0.31 -8.31
CA SER A 205 -2.10 -0.39 -8.11
C SER A 205 -1.70 0.08 -6.72
N LYS A 206 -1.19 -0.85 -5.92
CA LYS A 206 -0.69 -0.58 -4.56
C LYS A 206 0.43 0.46 -4.54
N ASP A 207 1.25 0.49 -5.59
CA ASP A 207 2.40 1.39 -5.73
C ASP A 207 2.04 2.76 -6.32
N GLY A 208 0.78 2.98 -6.73
CA GLY A 208 0.34 4.22 -7.38
C GLY A 208 0.80 4.38 -8.83
N GLU A 209 1.33 3.32 -9.43
CA GLU A 209 1.93 3.33 -10.78
C GLU A 209 1.34 2.21 -11.65
N VAL A 210 1.17 2.50 -12.95
CA VAL A 210 0.77 1.52 -13.97
C VAL A 210 1.70 1.64 -15.17
N TYR A 211 1.80 0.56 -15.95
CA TYR A 211 2.73 0.46 -17.08
C TYR A 211 1.94 0.15 -18.34
N PRO A 212 1.38 1.18 -19.00
CA PRO A 212 0.45 0.97 -20.09
C PRO A 212 1.09 0.18 -21.25
N ARG A 213 0.27 -0.65 -21.89
CA ARG A 213 0.64 -1.36 -23.12
C ARG A 213 -0.48 -1.27 -24.15
N SER A 214 -0.09 -1.12 -25.41
CA SER A 214 -0.96 -1.30 -26.57
C SER A 214 -1.14 -2.79 -26.89
N LYS A 215 -2.38 -3.25 -27.04
CA LYS A 215 -2.67 -4.56 -27.63
C LYS A 215 -2.36 -4.49 -29.13
N GLY A 216 -1.27 -5.11 -29.56
CA GLY A 216 -0.84 -5.15 -30.96
C GLY A 216 0.68 -5.06 -31.13
N ALA A 217 1.41 -4.56 -30.13
CA ALA A 217 2.89 -4.47 -30.16
C ALA A 217 3.62 -5.82 -30.04
N ARG A 218 2.94 -6.96 -30.27
CA ARG A 218 3.55 -8.31 -30.29
C ARG A 218 3.74 -8.74 -31.74
N GLY A 219 4.84 -8.30 -32.35
CA GLY A 219 5.22 -8.69 -33.71
C GLY A 219 5.41 -7.47 -34.60
N TYR A 220 6.56 -7.42 -35.26
CA TYR A 220 7.06 -6.35 -36.14
C TYR A 220 6.27 -6.17 -37.45
N GLU A 221 4.99 -6.56 -37.50
CA GLU A 221 4.15 -6.29 -38.66
C GLU A 221 3.30 -5.06 -38.35
N ASP A 222 3.94 -3.91 -38.59
CA ASP A 222 3.37 -2.57 -38.60
C ASP A 222 2.23 -2.49 -39.62
N ASP A 223 1.00 -2.77 -39.16
CA ASP A 223 -0.15 -2.12 -39.76
C ASP A 223 -0.28 -0.76 -39.07
N GLU A 224 0.39 0.26 -39.62
CA GLU A 224 0.46 1.65 -39.12
C GLU A 224 -0.93 2.28 -38.88
N ASN A 225 -2.00 1.68 -39.41
CA ASN A 225 -3.38 2.12 -39.23
C ASN A 225 -4.18 1.32 -38.18
N SER A 226 -3.60 0.29 -37.55
CA SER A 226 -4.31 -0.45 -36.51
C SER A 226 -4.38 0.40 -35.24
N THR A 227 -5.55 0.98 -34.99
CA THR A 227 -5.79 1.77 -33.79
C THR A 227 -5.60 0.91 -32.54
N LEU A 228 -4.48 1.09 -31.84
CA LEU A 228 -4.07 0.20 -30.76
C LEU A 228 -4.87 0.47 -29.47
N HIS A 229 -5.50 -0.57 -28.94
CA HIS A 229 -6.23 -0.49 -27.67
C HIS A 229 -5.24 -0.45 -26.49
N VAL A 230 -5.22 0.67 -25.76
CA VAL A 230 -4.36 0.85 -24.58
C VAL A 230 -4.96 0.17 -23.34
N THR A 231 -4.13 -0.53 -22.58
CA THR A 231 -4.48 -1.20 -21.32
C THR A 231 -3.60 -0.70 -20.17
N PHE A 232 -3.98 -0.94 -18.91
CA PHE A 232 -3.17 -0.60 -17.73
C PHE A 232 -1.84 -1.38 -17.62
N GLY A 233 -1.62 -2.38 -18.48
CA GLY A 233 -0.45 -3.25 -18.47
C GLY A 233 -0.69 -4.58 -17.76
N TYR A 234 0.34 -5.44 -17.77
CA TYR A 234 0.31 -6.78 -17.19
C TYR A 234 1.19 -6.92 -15.94
N GLY A 235 1.86 -5.84 -15.51
CA GLY A 235 2.96 -5.93 -14.55
C GLY A 235 4.16 -6.67 -15.15
N TYR A 236 5.21 -6.85 -14.35
CA TYR A 236 6.35 -7.71 -14.68
C TYR A 236 7.01 -8.18 -13.38
N LYS A 237 7.45 -9.44 -13.36
CA LYS A 237 8.27 -9.96 -12.27
C LYS A 237 9.74 -9.71 -12.61
N THR A 238 10.57 -9.48 -11.60
CA THR A 238 12.03 -9.33 -11.73
C THR A 238 12.61 -10.43 -12.61
N GLY A 239 13.38 -10.06 -13.64
CA GLY A 239 14.22 -10.98 -14.43
C GLY A 239 13.67 -11.50 -15.76
N ARG A 240 12.38 -11.27 -16.10
CA ARG A 240 11.86 -11.52 -17.46
C ARG A 240 10.50 -10.86 -17.64
N THR A 241 10.32 -10.05 -18.67
CA THR A 241 8.98 -9.70 -19.15
C THR A 241 8.35 -10.93 -19.82
N ASP A 242 7.02 -11.03 -19.81
CA ASP A 242 6.27 -12.13 -20.44
C ASP A 242 6.50 -12.25 -21.97
N ASP A 243 7.12 -11.24 -22.58
CA ASP A 243 7.51 -11.23 -24.00
C ASP A 243 8.94 -11.73 -24.25
N GLY A 244 9.64 -12.21 -23.22
CA GLY A 244 10.99 -12.77 -23.34
C GLY A 244 12.08 -11.72 -23.54
N SER A 245 11.74 -10.43 -23.62
CA SER A 245 12.76 -9.37 -23.60
C SER A 245 13.41 -9.30 -22.22
N TYR A 246 14.74 -9.22 -22.21
CA TYR A 246 15.48 -9.15 -20.97
C TYR A 246 15.25 -7.77 -20.34
N ALA A 247 14.43 -7.72 -19.29
CA ALA A 247 14.64 -6.74 -18.22
C ALA A 247 15.91 -7.17 -17.45
N ALA A 248 17.08 -7.10 -18.11
CA ALA A 248 18.36 -7.58 -17.60
C ALA A 248 18.88 -6.74 -16.43
N SER A 249 18.34 -5.55 -16.20
CA SER A 249 18.70 -4.75 -15.04
C SER A 249 18.18 -5.42 -13.76
N HIS A 250 19.11 -5.84 -12.90
CA HIS A 250 18.84 -6.35 -11.55
C HIS A 250 18.16 -5.31 -10.64
N ASN A 251 18.02 -4.06 -11.08
CA ASN A 251 17.49 -2.95 -10.30
C ASN A 251 16.07 -2.50 -10.68
N ILE A 252 15.41 -3.16 -11.65
CA ILE A 252 14.00 -2.85 -11.94
C ILE A 252 13.11 -3.51 -10.88
N LYS A 253 12.51 -2.67 -10.02
CA LYS A 253 11.49 -3.08 -9.04
C LYS A 253 10.40 -3.90 -9.74
N ALA A 254 10.13 -5.11 -9.25
CA ALA A 254 9.00 -5.90 -9.73
C ALA A 254 7.69 -5.10 -9.61
N VAL A 255 6.90 -5.09 -10.68
CA VAL A 255 5.63 -4.36 -10.73
C VAL A 255 4.49 -5.36 -10.73
N ALA A 256 3.63 -5.25 -9.73
CA ALA A 256 2.42 -6.06 -9.64
C ALA A 256 1.48 -5.79 -10.83
N LYS A 257 0.83 -6.84 -11.32
CA LYS A 257 -0.23 -6.71 -12.32
C LYS A 257 -1.38 -5.85 -11.76
N PRO A 258 -1.92 -4.89 -12.52
CA PRO A 258 -3.08 -4.12 -12.08
C PRO A 258 -4.29 -5.01 -11.79
N VAL A 259 -4.99 -4.76 -10.68
CA VAL A 259 -6.18 -5.52 -10.29
C VAL A 259 -7.41 -4.98 -11.02
N LEU A 260 -7.86 -5.69 -12.06
CA LEU A 260 -8.97 -5.25 -12.91
C LEU A 260 -10.33 -5.86 -12.53
N THR A 261 -10.42 -6.61 -11.44
CA THR A 261 -11.67 -7.25 -11.00
C THR A 261 -12.76 -6.23 -10.67
N LEU A 262 -12.40 -5.02 -10.22
CA LEU A 262 -13.32 -3.92 -9.97
C LEU A 262 -14.12 -3.52 -11.23
N LEU A 263 -13.54 -3.67 -12.42
CA LEU A 263 -14.19 -3.30 -13.68
C LEU A 263 -15.41 -4.18 -14.02
N TYR A 264 -15.60 -5.27 -13.30
CA TYR A 264 -16.69 -6.23 -13.50
C TYR A 264 -17.78 -6.15 -12.43
N VAL A 265 -17.67 -5.25 -11.45
CA VAL A 265 -18.60 -5.18 -10.31
C VAL A 265 -19.95 -4.54 -10.70
N SER A 266 -19.91 -3.32 -11.24
CA SER A 266 -21.09 -2.60 -11.73
C SER A 266 -20.68 -1.54 -12.75
N LYS A 267 -21.63 -0.97 -13.49
CA LYS A 267 -21.34 0.10 -14.47
C LYS A 267 -20.71 1.33 -13.81
N GLN A 268 -21.27 1.78 -12.68
CA GLN A 268 -20.75 2.92 -11.92
C GLN A 268 -19.34 2.64 -11.39
N VAL A 269 -19.12 1.47 -10.76
CA VAL A 269 -17.79 1.11 -10.22
C VAL A 269 -16.77 1.00 -11.35
N LYS A 270 -17.15 0.45 -12.51
CA LYS A 270 -16.29 0.38 -13.68
C LYS A 270 -15.86 1.77 -14.16
N GLU A 271 -16.79 2.72 -14.29
CA GLU A 271 -16.49 4.09 -14.73
C GLU A 271 -15.58 4.82 -13.73
N GLU A 272 -15.90 4.76 -12.44
CA GLU A 272 -15.09 5.40 -11.40
C GLU A 272 -13.71 4.75 -11.26
N ALA A 273 -13.60 3.42 -11.34
CA ALA A 273 -12.33 2.73 -11.30
C ALA A 273 -11.47 3.03 -12.54
N LEU A 274 -12.06 3.13 -13.73
CA LEU A 274 -11.34 3.55 -14.93
C LEU A 274 -10.83 4.99 -14.78
N ARG A 275 -11.64 5.90 -14.24
CA ARG A 275 -11.24 7.27 -13.96
C ARG A 275 -10.08 7.32 -12.97
N ALA A 276 -10.20 6.64 -11.84
CA ALA A 276 -9.16 6.51 -10.83
C ALA A 276 -7.85 5.97 -11.43
N GLY A 277 -7.94 4.92 -12.24
CA GLY A 277 -6.78 4.33 -12.90
C GLY A 277 -6.11 5.26 -13.92
N TRP A 278 -6.87 5.92 -14.79
CA TRP A 278 -6.32 6.71 -15.90
C TRP A 278 -5.98 8.15 -15.55
N GLU A 279 -6.66 8.76 -14.58
CA GLU A 279 -6.41 10.14 -14.15
C GLU A 279 -5.55 10.17 -12.88
N GLY A 280 -5.81 9.24 -11.95
CA GLY A 280 -5.20 9.17 -10.64
C GLY A 280 -3.81 8.53 -10.63
N LEU A 281 -3.63 7.38 -11.27
CA LEU A 281 -2.34 6.67 -11.20
C LEU A 281 -1.28 7.28 -12.13
N LYS A 282 0.00 7.16 -11.76
CA LYS A 282 1.12 7.57 -12.62
C LYS A 282 1.38 6.51 -13.69
N ARG A 283 1.47 6.93 -14.96
CA ARG A 283 1.76 6.03 -16.09
C ARG A 283 3.25 6.02 -16.36
N CYS A 284 3.90 4.89 -16.13
CA CYS A 284 5.33 4.72 -16.28
C CYS A 284 5.65 4.07 -17.63
N PHE A 285 6.43 4.77 -18.46
CA PHE A 285 6.88 4.31 -19.77
C PHE A 285 8.36 3.97 -19.70
N VAL A 286 8.65 2.67 -19.78
CA VAL A 286 10.01 2.14 -19.77
C VAL A 286 10.63 2.22 -21.16
N GLN A 287 9.81 2.15 -22.22
CA GLN A 287 10.28 2.13 -23.60
C GLN A 287 9.63 3.26 -24.42
N PRO A 288 10.37 3.91 -25.34
CA PRO A 288 9.86 5.00 -26.16
C PRO A 288 8.63 4.63 -26.99
N TYR A 289 8.65 3.45 -27.62
CA TYR A 289 7.55 3.00 -28.47
C TYR A 289 6.23 2.85 -27.69
N ALA A 290 6.29 2.45 -26.41
CA ALA A 290 5.09 2.32 -25.57
C ALA A 290 4.50 3.70 -25.25
N PHE A 291 5.35 4.70 -25.03
CA PHE A 291 4.90 6.08 -24.86
C PHE A 291 4.26 6.62 -26.14
N VAL A 292 4.95 6.47 -27.28
CA VAL A 292 4.44 6.89 -28.60
C VAL A 292 3.11 6.22 -28.92
N ALA A 293 3.00 4.90 -28.75
CA ALA A 293 1.76 4.17 -29.01
C ALA A 293 0.58 4.65 -28.15
N VAL A 294 0.83 5.05 -26.90
CA VAL A 294 -0.22 5.63 -26.04
C VAL A 294 -0.55 7.06 -26.44
N ALA A 295 0.45 7.86 -26.81
CA ALA A 295 0.23 9.24 -27.24
C ALA A 295 -0.50 9.34 -28.59
N ASP A 296 -0.28 8.38 -29.48
CA ASP A 296 -0.99 8.26 -30.75
C ASP A 296 -2.33 7.58 -30.65
N SER A 297 -2.62 6.86 -29.56
CA SER A 297 -3.88 6.13 -29.45
C SER A 297 -5.08 7.09 -29.61
N ARG A 298 -5.86 6.85 -30.66
CA ARG A 298 -7.13 7.55 -30.96
C ARG A 298 -8.38 6.70 -30.71
N VAL A 299 -8.20 5.47 -30.19
CA VAL A 299 -9.32 4.59 -29.83
C VAL A 299 -9.30 4.09 -28.38
N GLY A 300 -10.47 3.62 -27.95
CA GLY A 300 -10.63 2.89 -26.70
C GLY A 300 -11.07 3.77 -25.53
N VAL A 301 -11.28 3.10 -24.41
CA VAL A 301 -11.88 3.71 -23.21
C VAL A 301 -10.95 4.74 -22.56
N ALA A 302 -9.64 4.58 -22.73
CA ALA A 302 -8.64 5.43 -22.11
C ALA A 302 -8.75 6.90 -22.57
N ILE A 303 -9.16 7.17 -23.81
CA ILE A 303 -9.14 8.52 -24.42
C ILE A 303 -10.16 9.47 -23.80
N ARG A 304 -11.16 8.91 -23.13
CA ARG A 304 -12.14 9.69 -22.36
C ARG A 304 -11.50 10.33 -21.11
N TYR A 305 -10.27 9.95 -20.78
CA TYR A 305 -9.55 10.37 -19.59
C TYR A 305 -8.26 11.08 -19.98
N ASN A 306 -7.72 11.85 -19.05
CA ASN A 306 -6.42 12.49 -19.23
C ASN A 306 -5.26 11.49 -19.06
N ILE A 307 -5.05 10.56 -20.02
CA ILE A 307 -4.03 9.49 -19.97
C ILE A 307 -2.60 10.02 -19.95
N LEU A 308 -2.36 11.25 -20.41
CA LEU A 308 -1.02 11.85 -20.39
C LEU A 308 -0.85 12.92 -19.30
N GLY A 309 -1.82 13.08 -18.41
CA GLY A 309 -1.78 14.06 -17.32
C GLY A 309 -0.78 13.77 -16.19
N ARG A 310 -0.44 12.49 -15.94
CA ARG A 310 0.56 12.06 -14.93
C ARG A 310 1.41 10.93 -15.49
N ILE A 311 2.60 11.25 -16.00
CA ILE A 311 3.46 10.29 -16.68
C ILE A 311 4.89 10.32 -16.13
N GLN A 312 5.56 9.18 -16.19
CA GLN A 312 6.99 9.05 -15.96
C GLN A 312 7.63 8.42 -17.18
N LEU A 313 8.63 9.07 -17.76
CA LEU A 313 9.46 8.54 -18.83
C LEU A 313 10.74 8.01 -18.21
N SER A 314 10.86 6.69 -18.16
CA SER A 314 11.97 5.97 -17.56
C SER A 314 12.69 5.20 -18.65
N PHE A 315 13.12 5.88 -19.71
CA PHE A 315 13.85 5.28 -20.83
C PHE A 315 15.30 4.99 -20.41
N SER A 316 15.95 4.01 -21.05
CA SER A 316 17.41 3.89 -20.96
C SER A 316 18.09 5.09 -21.63
N SER A 317 19.39 5.29 -21.40
CA SER A 317 20.14 6.36 -22.06
C SER A 317 20.12 6.21 -23.58
N LYS A 318 20.32 4.98 -24.07
CA LYS A 318 20.16 4.60 -25.48
C LYS A 318 18.76 4.94 -26.02
N ASP A 319 17.72 4.55 -25.29
CA ASP A 319 16.33 4.81 -25.67
C ASP A 319 16.03 6.31 -25.75
N TRP A 320 16.60 7.14 -24.87
CA TRP A 320 16.48 8.60 -24.94
C TRP A 320 17.12 9.16 -26.22
N PHE A 321 18.31 8.68 -26.59
CA PHE A 321 19.00 9.10 -27.81
C PHE A 321 18.16 8.74 -29.03
N ILE A 322 17.72 7.49 -29.13
CA ILE A 322 16.84 7.01 -30.21
C ILE A 322 15.55 7.85 -30.25
N PHE A 323 14.94 8.14 -29.11
CA PHE A 323 13.73 8.96 -29.03
C PHE A 323 13.92 10.38 -29.61
N PHE A 324 15.10 10.96 -29.44
CA PHE A 324 15.44 12.27 -30.04
C PHE A 324 16.05 12.17 -31.45
N GLY A 325 16.10 10.97 -32.03
CA GLY A 325 16.68 10.72 -33.36
C GLY A 325 18.20 10.82 -33.37
N ILE A 326 18.87 10.62 -32.23
CA ILE A 326 20.33 10.62 -32.12
C ILE A 326 20.86 9.20 -32.29
N TYR A 327 21.85 9.06 -33.17
CA TYR A 327 22.55 7.81 -33.44
C TYR A 327 24.04 8.01 -33.18
N VAL A 328 24.65 6.98 -32.63
CA VAL A 328 26.08 6.96 -32.29
C VAL A 328 26.75 5.90 -33.17
N CYS A 329 27.53 6.35 -34.15
CA CYS A 329 28.29 5.48 -35.04
C CYS A 329 29.60 6.18 -35.46
N HIS A 330 30.67 6.02 -34.67
CA HIS A 330 31.95 6.77 -34.76
C HIS A 330 31.84 8.31 -34.63
N VAL A 331 30.67 8.88 -34.92
CA VAL A 331 30.27 10.27 -34.71
C VAL A 331 28.83 10.28 -34.18
N ILE A 332 28.48 11.32 -33.45
CA ILE A 332 27.11 11.57 -33.02
C ILE A 332 26.39 12.33 -34.13
N TYR A 333 25.30 11.78 -34.66
CA TYR A 333 24.49 12.49 -35.65
C TYR A 333 23.00 12.41 -35.31
N ARG A 334 22.25 13.40 -35.80
CA ARG A 334 20.81 13.52 -35.59
C ARG A 334 20.06 13.31 -36.89
N THR A 335 19.09 12.42 -36.86
CA THR A 335 18.13 12.19 -37.94
C THR A 335 16.80 12.84 -37.57
N GLU A 336 16.51 14.03 -38.13
CA GLU A 336 15.27 14.78 -37.81
C GLU A 336 14.00 13.97 -38.08
N SER A 337 13.96 13.16 -39.14
CA SER A 337 12.79 12.32 -39.48
C SER A 337 12.50 11.23 -38.45
N GLN A 338 13.48 10.88 -37.61
CA GLN A 338 13.34 9.89 -36.54
C GLN A 338 13.13 10.54 -35.17
N CYS A 339 13.18 11.88 -35.07
CA CYS A 339 12.98 12.60 -33.82
C CYS A 339 11.52 12.56 -33.37
N ARG A 340 11.28 11.92 -32.21
CA ARG A 340 9.96 11.81 -31.57
C ARG A 340 9.74 12.87 -30.48
N GLY A 341 10.59 13.91 -30.42
CA GLY A 341 10.46 15.00 -29.45
C GLY A 341 9.12 15.75 -29.54
N HIS A 342 8.48 15.78 -30.70
CA HIS A 342 7.17 16.42 -30.90
C HIS A 342 6.05 15.83 -30.04
N TYR A 343 6.14 14.55 -29.63
CA TYR A 343 5.20 13.95 -28.68
C TYR A 343 5.29 14.55 -27.27
N LEU A 344 6.46 15.08 -26.89
CA LEU A 344 6.61 15.81 -25.63
C LEU A 344 6.10 17.24 -25.78
N ALA A 345 6.35 17.87 -26.94
CA ALA A 345 5.85 19.20 -27.24
C ALA A 345 4.31 19.27 -27.28
N SER A 346 3.65 18.17 -27.66
CA SER A 346 2.18 18.09 -27.69
C SER A 346 1.53 17.84 -26.32
N LEU A 347 2.32 17.59 -25.26
CA LEU A 347 1.78 17.41 -23.91
C LEU A 347 1.18 18.71 -23.38
N ASP A 348 0.09 18.58 -22.61
CA ASP A 348 -0.56 19.71 -21.97
C ASP A 348 0.38 20.37 -20.95
N ARG A 349 0.31 21.70 -20.83
CA ARG A 349 1.11 22.49 -19.88
C ARG A 349 0.93 22.05 -18.41
N ARG A 350 -0.22 21.45 -18.08
CA ARG A 350 -0.59 20.93 -16.76
C ARG A 350 -0.18 19.46 -16.55
N THR A 351 0.41 18.80 -17.55
CA THR A 351 0.95 17.46 -17.38
C THR A 351 2.00 17.44 -16.27
N ASN A 352 1.88 16.46 -15.37
CA ASN A 352 2.91 16.10 -14.42
C ASN A 352 3.83 15.08 -15.10
N LEU A 353 4.97 15.55 -15.61
CA LEU A 353 5.96 14.75 -16.31
C LEU A 353 7.15 14.50 -15.39
N GLU A 354 7.47 13.24 -15.13
CA GLU A 354 8.71 12.83 -14.49
C GLU A 354 9.68 12.27 -15.55
N ILE A 355 10.83 12.90 -15.75
CA ILE A 355 11.94 12.33 -16.51
C ILE A 355 12.81 11.56 -15.51
N ARG A 356 12.75 10.22 -15.58
CA ARG A 356 13.51 9.34 -14.70
C ARG A 356 14.76 8.82 -15.40
N PHE A 357 15.90 9.14 -14.83
CA PHE A 357 17.18 8.54 -15.24
C PHE A 357 17.39 7.23 -14.52
N ARG A 358 17.65 6.17 -15.27
CA ARG A 358 17.90 4.83 -14.72
C ARG A 358 19.31 4.71 -14.16
N ASP A 359 19.51 3.64 -13.38
CA ASP A 359 20.82 3.29 -12.84
C ASP A 359 21.82 3.11 -13.99
N PRO A 360 23.01 3.74 -13.95
CA PRO A 360 24.07 3.43 -14.93
C PRO A 360 24.46 1.94 -14.95
N GLU A 361 24.19 1.19 -13.88
CA GLU A 361 24.41 -0.26 -13.83
C GLU A 361 23.29 -1.09 -14.50
N ASP A 362 22.30 -0.46 -15.14
CA ASP A 362 21.21 -1.15 -15.86
C ASP A 362 21.68 -2.01 -17.06
N GLY A 363 22.99 -2.03 -17.34
CA GLY A 363 23.66 -2.89 -18.31
C GLY A 363 24.06 -2.17 -19.60
N TYR A 364 25.01 -2.76 -20.34
CA TYR A 364 25.54 -2.23 -21.61
C TYR A 364 24.46 -2.03 -22.69
N ASP A 365 23.35 -2.77 -22.64
CA ASP A 365 22.26 -2.62 -23.60
C ASP A 365 21.54 -1.26 -23.49
N GLY A 366 21.61 -0.62 -22.31
CA GLY A 366 21.03 0.70 -22.06
C GLY A 366 21.98 1.86 -22.39
N ASP A 367 23.23 1.57 -22.71
CA ASP A 367 24.25 2.55 -23.07
C ASP A 367 24.13 2.90 -24.57
N PRO A 368 24.11 4.20 -24.97
CA PRO A 368 23.95 4.57 -26.38
C PRO A 368 25.15 4.17 -27.26
N TRP A 369 26.33 3.92 -26.68
CA TRP A 369 27.52 3.39 -27.37
C TRP A 369 27.49 1.85 -27.53
N GLY A 370 26.63 1.17 -26.77
CA GLY A 370 26.45 -0.28 -26.84
C GLY A 370 27.71 -1.08 -26.50
N HIS A 371 27.82 -2.29 -27.05
CA HIS A 371 28.95 -3.19 -26.80
C HIS A 371 30.24 -2.82 -27.55
N LEU A 372 30.19 -1.80 -28.41
CA LEU A 372 31.31 -1.44 -29.29
C LEU A 372 32.47 -0.77 -28.52
N PHE A 373 32.18 -0.18 -27.36
CA PHE A 373 33.16 0.55 -26.57
C PHE A 373 33.22 -0.03 -25.16
N SER A 374 34.45 -0.27 -24.65
CA SER A 374 34.69 -0.76 -23.29
C SER A 374 34.50 0.32 -22.21
N ARG A 375 34.14 1.54 -22.61
CA ARG A 375 33.95 2.71 -21.74
C ARG A 375 32.49 3.13 -21.77
N THR A 376 31.92 3.31 -20.59
CA THR A 376 30.61 3.95 -20.43
C THR A 376 30.83 5.44 -20.21
N THR A 377 30.08 6.28 -20.91
CA THR A 377 30.15 7.73 -20.68
C THR A 377 29.66 8.06 -19.28
N CYS A 378 30.27 9.06 -18.64
CA CYS A 378 29.85 9.49 -17.31
C CYS A 378 28.36 9.85 -17.28
N GLN A 379 27.59 9.23 -16.38
CA GLN A 379 26.15 9.46 -16.20
C GLN A 379 25.79 10.96 -16.13
N THR A 380 26.62 11.77 -15.47
CA THR A 380 26.43 13.22 -15.37
C THR A 380 26.41 13.89 -16.76
N VAL A 381 27.30 13.49 -17.67
CA VAL A 381 27.38 14.03 -19.03
C VAL A 381 26.14 13.60 -19.83
N ILE A 382 25.81 12.30 -19.81
CA ILE A 382 24.63 11.76 -20.51
C ILE A 382 23.35 12.46 -20.08
N VAL A 383 23.13 12.63 -18.76
CA VAL A 383 21.95 13.32 -18.22
C VAL A 383 21.85 14.75 -18.77
N ASN A 384 22.96 15.48 -18.80
CA ASN A 384 22.97 16.84 -19.33
C ASN A 384 22.63 16.85 -20.83
N TRP A 385 23.19 15.93 -21.63
CA TRP A 385 22.88 15.86 -23.06
C TRP A 385 21.42 15.53 -23.31
N ILE A 386 20.85 14.57 -22.59
CA ILE A 386 19.43 14.20 -22.71
C ILE A 386 18.54 15.40 -22.36
N LEU A 387 18.85 16.15 -21.29
CA LEU A 387 18.09 17.33 -20.92
C LEU A 387 18.27 18.49 -21.90
N THR A 388 19.45 18.64 -22.50
CA THR A 388 19.70 19.56 -23.62
C THR A 388 18.83 19.25 -24.82
N LEU A 389 18.76 17.96 -25.21
CA LEU A 389 17.91 17.48 -26.32
C LEU A 389 16.42 17.64 -26.02
N ALA A 390 16.01 17.37 -24.77
CA ALA A 390 14.62 17.47 -24.33
C ALA A 390 14.14 18.91 -24.18
N PHE A 391 15.05 19.86 -23.90
CA PHE A 391 14.72 21.22 -23.43
C PHE A 391 13.62 21.90 -24.24
N GLN A 392 13.79 21.98 -25.56
CA GLN A 392 12.82 22.64 -26.45
C GLN A 392 11.43 21.99 -26.45
N TYR A 393 11.33 20.71 -26.10
CA TYR A 393 10.10 19.93 -26.14
C TYR A 393 9.37 19.85 -24.79
N VAL A 394 10.03 20.18 -23.67
CA VAL A 394 9.43 20.05 -22.33
C VAL A 394 9.37 21.36 -21.55
N LYS A 395 10.01 22.43 -22.04
CA LYS A 395 10.10 23.71 -21.33
C LYS A 395 8.74 24.35 -21.00
N HIS A 396 7.70 24.05 -21.76
CA HIS A 396 6.35 24.58 -21.50
C HIS A 396 5.65 23.89 -20.31
N ILE A 397 6.05 22.67 -19.95
CA ILE A 397 5.38 21.82 -18.95
C ILE A 397 5.66 22.32 -17.53
N ARG A 398 4.61 22.66 -16.77
CA ARG A 398 4.74 23.19 -15.40
C ARG A 398 5.11 22.11 -14.38
N GLY A 399 4.56 20.90 -14.53
CA GLY A 399 4.75 19.78 -13.61
C GLY A 399 5.98 18.91 -13.91
N LEU A 400 7.02 19.47 -14.54
CA LEU A 400 8.24 18.73 -14.90
C LEU A 400 9.11 18.45 -13.67
N LYS A 401 9.44 17.18 -13.44
CA LYS A 401 10.39 16.74 -12.40
C LYS A 401 11.47 15.85 -13.01
N ILE A 402 12.68 15.98 -12.48
CA ILE A 402 13.82 15.14 -12.84
C ILE A 402 14.09 14.23 -11.65
N VAL A 403 14.08 12.91 -11.86
CA VAL A 403 14.17 11.89 -10.80
C VAL A 403 15.08 10.73 -11.20
N GLY A 404 15.38 9.82 -10.26
CA GLY A 404 16.21 8.64 -10.51
C GLY A 404 17.69 8.87 -10.23
N TYR A 405 18.58 8.23 -11.00
CA TYR A 405 20.04 8.27 -10.82
C TYR A 405 20.63 9.52 -11.48
N VAL A 406 20.47 10.64 -10.78
CA VAL A 406 20.96 11.96 -11.18
C VAL A 406 21.46 12.68 -9.94
N ARG A 407 22.59 13.37 -10.07
CA ARG A 407 23.18 14.11 -8.94
C ARG A 407 22.29 15.30 -8.59
N LYS A 408 22.06 15.53 -7.30
CA LYS A 408 21.24 16.64 -6.81
C LYS A 408 21.63 18.01 -7.42
N PRO A 409 22.92 18.40 -7.53
CA PRO A 409 23.29 19.65 -8.18
C PRO A 409 22.83 19.78 -9.64
N GLN A 410 22.78 18.66 -10.39
CA GLN A 410 22.26 18.67 -11.76
C GLN A 410 20.74 18.84 -11.78
N VAL A 411 20.03 18.18 -10.85
CA VAL A 411 18.58 18.35 -10.70
C VAL A 411 18.25 19.81 -10.41
N ASP A 412 18.93 20.41 -9.43
CA ASP A 412 18.71 21.80 -9.00
C ASP A 412 19.00 22.77 -10.16
N TYR A 413 20.11 22.57 -10.88
CA TYR A 413 20.48 23.35 -12.06
C TYR A 413 19.41 23.34 -13.16
N TRP A 414 18.97 22.15 -13.57
CA TRP A 414 18.00 22.03 -14.65
C TRP A 414 16.60 22.50 -14.23
N GLN A 415 16.19 22.23 -12.99
CA GLN A 415 14.91 22.70 -12.47
C GLN A 415 14.86 24.23 -12.41
N ASP A 416 15.96 24.90 -12.04
CA ASP A 416 16.08 26.37 -12.07
C ASP A 416 15.94 26.90 -13.50
N ILE A 417 16.66 26.32 -14.47
CA ILE A 417 16.56 26.71 -15.89
C ILE A 417 15.11 26.59 -16.39
N PHE A 418 14.45 25.45 -16.17
CA PHE A 418 13.06 25.27 -16.58
C PHE A 418 12.10 26.21 -15.84
N ALA A 419 12.36 26.53 -14.56
CA ALA A 419 11.54 27.46 -13.80
C ALA A 419 11.65 28.89 -14.36
N LYS A 420 12.87 29.34 -14.67
CA LYS A 420 13.14 30.64 -15.28
C LYS A 420 12.53 30.76 -16.66
N GLU A 421 12.72 29.76 -17.53
CA GLU A 421 12.12 29.72 -18.87
C GLU A 421 10.59 29.83 -18.81
N ARG A 422 9.93 29.09 -17.90
CA ARG A 422 8.47 29.17 -17.72
C ARG A 422 7.96 30.49 -17.17
N ALA A 423 8.80 31.20 -16.42
CA ALA A 423 8.53 32.52 -15.87
C ALA A 423 8.91 33.63 -16.85
N ASN A 424 9.44 33.30 -18.04
CA ASN A 424 10.06 34.24 -18.98
C ASN A 424 11.16 35.11 -18.32
N VAL A 425 11.87 34.55 -17.34
CA VAL A 425 13.00 35.18 -16.69
C VAL A 425 14.27 34.81 -17.45
N PRO A 426 15.12 35.78 -17.84
CA PRO A 426 16.38 35.47 -18.52
C PRO A 426 17.23 34.46 -17.75
N HIS A 427 17.83 33.52 -18.48
CA HIS A 427 18.79 32.55 -17.95
C HIS A 427 20.00 32.45 -18.89
N PHE A 428 21.15 32.05 -18.36
CA PHE A 428 22.41 31.96 -19.11
C PHE A 428 22.48 30.73 -20.05
N TYR A 429 21.51 29.82 -19.97
CA TYR A 429 21.53 28.59 -20.75
C TYR A 429 21.14 28.84 -22.21
N ASP A 430 22.10 28.72 -23.11
CA ASP A 430 21.90 28.76 -24.57
C ASP A 430 21.72 27.33 -25.09
N ASN A 431 20.47 26.97 -25.40
CA ASN A 431 20.15 25.62 -25.87
C ASN A 431 20.73 25.32 -27.27
N GLU A 432 20.84 26.31 -28.15
CA GLU A 432 21.33 26.10 -29.51
C GLU A 432 22.84 25.84 -29.50
N ALA A 433 23.59 26.65 -28.75
CA ALA A 433 25.03 26.44 -28.55
C ALA A 433 25.31 25.11 -27.85
N ALA A 434 24.54 24.77 -26.80
CA ALA A 434 24.67 23.50 -26.11
C ALA A 434 24.35 22.30 -27.03
N LEU A 435 23.31 22.40 -27.87
CA LEU A 435 22.96 21.35 -28.81
C LEU A 435 24.05 21.14 -29.88
N LYS A 436 24.59 22.23 -30.44
CA LYS A 436 25.75 22.16 -31.36
C LYS A 436 26.95 21.49 -30.68
N SER A 437 27.22 21.84 -29.41
CA SER A 437 28.31 21.22 -28.66
C SER A 437 28.11 19.72 -28.43
N VAL A 438 26.88 19.23 -28.28
CA VAL A 438 26.61 17.78 -28.14
C VAL A 438 26.80 17.06 -29.48
N LEU A 439 26.37 17.66 -30.58
CA LEU A 439 26.41 17.04 -31.91
C LEU A 439 27.81 17.06 -32.55
N ASN A 440 28.70 17.96 -32.12
CA ASN A 440 30.05 18.09 -32.66
C ASN A 440 31.10 17.21 -31.96
N ILE A 441 30.70 16.32 -31.04
CA ILE A 441 31.65 15.45 -30.32
C ILE A 441 32.02 14.27 -31.23
N GLU A 442 33.31 14.11 -31.49
CA GLU A 442 33.87 12.93 -32.15
C GLU A 442 33.87 11.75 -31.17
N ALA A 443 33.61 10.52 -31.63
CA ALA A 443 33.51 9.38 -30.71
C ALA A 443 34.85 9.04 -30.03
N ASP A 444 35.98 9.49 -30.60
CA ASP A 444 37.32 9.25 -30.05
C ASP A 444 37.65 10.16 -28.84
N ASP A 445 36.88 11.23 -28.62
CA ASP A 445 37.03 12.16 -27.49
C ASP A 445 36.27 11.72 -26.22
N LEU A 446 35.59 10.57 -26.27
CA LEU A 446 34.77 10.00 -25.19
C LEU A 446 35.43 8.77 -24.54
#